data_AF-G3APX1-F1
#
_entry.id   AF-G3APX1-F1
#
_cell.length_a   1.000
_cell.length_b   1.000
_cell.length_c   1.000
_cell.angle_alpha   90.00
_cell.angle_beta   90.00
_cell.angle_gamma   90.00
#
_symmetry.space_group_name_H-M   'P 1'
#
loop_
_entity.id
_entity.type
_entity.pdbx_description
1 polymer ?
#
loop_
_entity_poly.entity_id
_entity_poly.type
_entity_poly.pdbx_seq_one_letter_code
_entity_poly.pdbx_strand_id
1 'polypeptide(L)'
;MSYNGIGLPTARGSGTSGYVQKNLASNKKRSGYYESRQSQLNKTKQESKGKLIIEQINRQQAKQEILRHDDLRSIEVKCSELRDKLEDEDMDEDEIDKRVEALREKLTNDSAKESEIGKFEDKSINKDKRESTEYIPRYPKDRPRVRDETK
;
A
#
# COMPACT_ATOMS: atom_id res chain seq x y z
N MET A 1 35.15 -41.10 -33.15
CA MET A 1 35.30 -39.80 -32.47
C MET A 1 33.91 -39.30 -32.07
N SER A 2 33.73 -38.94 -30.80
CA SER A 2 32.47 -38.39 -30.27
C SER A 2 32.23 -36.97 -30.81
N TYR A 3 30.99 -36.65 -31.21
CA TYR A 3 30.62 -35.32 -31.68
C TYR A 3 30.48 -34.35 -30.50
N ASN A 4 31.11 -33.17 -30.55
CA ASN A 4 31.06 -32.14 -29.49
C ASN A 4 31.39 -32.64 -28.06
N GLY A 5 32.25 -33.65 -27.93
CA GLY A 5 32.61 -34.25 -26.64
C GLY A 5 31.47 -34.98 -25.93
N ILE A 6 30.35 -35.26 -26.62
CA ILE A 6 29.20 -36.00 -26.09
C ILE A 6 29.01 -37.33 -26.82
N GLY A 7 28.57 -38.35 -26.09
CA GLY A 7 28.30 -39.69 -26.63
C GLY A 7 29.47 -40.67 -26.50
N LEU A 8 29.38 -41.79 -27.22
CA LEU A 8 30.36 -42.88 -27.17
C LEU A 8 31.55 -42.62 -28.11
N PRO A 9 32.79 -43.01 -27.74
CA PRO A 9 33.96 -42.86 -28.60
C PRO A 9 33.90 -43.76 -29.84
N THR A 10 33.31 -44.95 -29.68
CA THR A 10 32.98 -45.93 -30.73
C THR A 10 31.70 -46.69 -30.36
N ALA A 11 30.90 -47.09 -31.36
CA ALA A 11 29.71 -47.93 -31.14
C ALA A 11 30.09 -49.40 -30.89
N ARG A 12 31.29 -49.83 -31.31
CA ARG A 12 31.80 -51.20 -31.14
C ARG A 12 31.97 -51.53 -29.66
N GLY A 13 31.39 -52.65 -29.22
CA GLY A 13 31.44 -53.09 -27.81
C GLY A 13 30.36 -52.48 -26.90
N SER A 14 29.58 -51.51 -27.39
CA SER A 14 28.48 -50.91 -26.62
C SER A 14 27.16 -51.71 -26.66
N GLY A 15 27.04 -52.67 -27.59
CA GLY A 15 25.82 -53.43 -27.80
C GLY A 15 24.64 -52.62 -28.38
N THR A 16 24.87 -51.38 -28.82
CA THR A 16 23.84 -50.48 -29.38
C THR A 16 24.32 -49.83 -30.69
N SER A 17 23.43 -49.11 -31.37
CA SER A 17 23.76 -48.37 -32.61
C SER A 17 24.67 -47.15 -32.39
N GLY A 18 24.87 -46.72 -31.14
CA GLY A 18 25.61 -45.49 -30.83
C GLY A 18 24.83 -44.20 -31.18
N TYR A 19 23.51 -44.28 -31.40
CA TYR A 19 22.68 -43.12 -31.69
C TYR A 19 22.53 -42.21 -30.46
N VAL A 20 22.93 -40.94 -30.60
CA VAL A 20 22.87 -39.94 -29.53
C VAL A 20 21.81 -38.90 -29.86
N GLN A 21 20.78 -38.79 -29.02
CA GLN A 21 19.73 -37.77 -29.17
C GLN A 21 19.98 -36.61 -28.20
N LYS A 22 19.68 -35.37 -28.65
CA LYS A 22 19.62 -34.22 -27.75
C LYS A 22 18.46 -34.38 -26.77
N ASN A 23 18.69 -34.07 -25.49
CA ASN A 23 17.61 -34.02 -24.51
C ASN A 23 16.70 -32.81 -24.81
N LEU A 24 15.43 -33.06 -25.13
CA LEU A 24 14.43 -32.00 -25.39
C LEU A 24 14.01 -31.23 -24.13
N ALA A 25 14.12 -31.83 -22.94
CA ALA A 25 13.89 -31.15 -21.67
C ALA A 25 15.08 -30.26 -21.26
N SER A 26 16.25 -30.44 -21.88
CA SER A 26 17.42 -29.59 -21.68
C SER A 26 17.29 -28.30 -22.49
N ASN A 27 16.27 -27.51 -22.19
CA ASN A 27 16.11 -26.18 -22.76
C ASN A 27 17.20 -25.25 -22.23
N LYS A 28 17.97 -24.66 -23.15
CA LYS A 28 19.12 -23.75 -22.92
C LYS A 28 18.75 -22.42 -22.23
N LYS A 29 17.54 -22.31 -21.66
CA LYS A 29 17.04 -21.17 -20.89
C LYS A 29 17.20 -21.35 -19.38
N ARG A 30 18.05 -22.27 -18.91
CA ARG A 30 18.63 -22.14 -17.58
C ARG A 30 19.66 -21.02 -17.65
N SER A 31 19.14 -19.79 -17.58
CA SER A 31 19.83 -18.69 -16.93
C SER A 31 20.62 -19.29 -15.77
N GLY A 32 21.95 -19.10 -15.78
CA GLY A 32 22.84 -19.86 -14.88
C GLY A 32 22.36 -19.76 -13.43
N TYR A 33 22.72 -20.71 -12.56
CA TYR A 33 22.31 -20.70 -11.15
C TYR A 33 22.43 -19.31 -10.49
N TYR A 34 23.48 -18.57 -10.86
CA TYR A 34 23.72 -17.19 -10.47
C TYR A 34 22.63 -16.20 -10.93
N GLU A 35 22.29 -16.19 -12.22
CA GLU A 35 21.28 -15.27 -12.78
C GLU A 35 19.86 -15.59 -12.28
N SER A 36 19.51 -16.88 -12.11
CA SER A 36 18.25 -17.28 -11.50
C SER A 36 18.12 -16.77 -10.06
N ARG A 37 19.20 -16.89 -9.28
CA ARG A 37 19.27 -16.36 -7.92
C ARG A 37 19.17 -14.83 -7.91
N GLN A 38 19.84 -14.12 -8.83
CA GLN A 38 19.74 -12.67 -8.96
C GLN A 38 18.32 -12.21 -9.31
N SER A 39 17.65 -12.91 -10.23
CA SER A 39 16.25 -12.64 -10.58
C SER A 39 15.31 -12.78 -9.38
N GLN A 40 15.47 -13.86 -8.59
CA GLN A 40 14.69 -14.06 -7.36
C GLN A 40 14.96 -12.96 -6.32
N LEU A 41 16.23 -12.60 -6.09
CA LEU A 41 16.60 -11.52 -5.17
C LEU A 41 16.07 -10.15 -5.60
N ASN A 42 16.04 -9.88 -6.91
CA ASN A 42 15.47 -8.65 -7.44
C ASN A 42 13.95 -8.61 -7.26
N LYS A 43 13.27 -9.75 -7.48
CA LYS A 43 11.83 -9.88 -7.24
C LYS A 43 11.48 -9.64 -5.77
N THR A 44 12.21 -10.26 -4.83
CA THR A 44 11.97 -10.06 -3.39
C THR A 44 12.23 -8.62 -2.95
N LYS A 45 13.26 -7.96 -3.50
CA LYS A 45 13.55 -6.54 -3.25
C LYS A 45 12.46 -5.62 -3.79
N GLN A 46 11.89 -5.92 -4.95
CA GLN A 46 10.79 -5.15 -5.51
C GLN A 46 9.51 -5.32 -4.67
N GLU A 47 9.19 -6.55 -4.26
CA GLU A 47 8.06 -6.84 -3.38
C GLU A 47 8.20 -6.13 -2.02
N SER A 48 9.41 -6.14 -1.41
CA SER A 48 9.65 -5.43 -0.15
C SER A 48 9.51 -3.92 -0.30
N LYS A 49 9.99 -3.34 -1.41
CA LYS A 49 9.82 -1.91 -1.70
C LYS A 49 8.34 -1.56 -1.89
N GLY A 50 7.58 -2.38 -2.60
CA GLY A 50 6.13 -2.18 -2.76
C GLY A 50 5.41 -2.17 -1.41
N LYS A 51 5.72 -3.12 -0.52
CA LYS A 51 5.14 -3.15 0.84
C LYS A 51 5.48 -1.91 1.67
N LEU A 52 6.72 -1.44 1.60
CA LEU A 52 7.14 -0.23 2.32
C LEU A 52 6.42 1.02 1.82
N ILE A 53 6.23 1.15 0.50
CA ILE A 53 5.48 2.26 -0.10
C ILE A 53 4.03 2.23 0.37
N ILE A 54 3.37 1.06 0.30
CA ILE A 54 2.00 0.87 0.78
C ILE A 54 1.87 1.26 2.25
N GLU A 55 2.80 0.82 3.08
CA GLU A 55 2.80 1.14 4.51
C GLU A 55 2.98 2.65 4.77
N GLN A 56 3.83 3.32 3.99
CA GLN A 56 4.00 4.78 4.06
C GLN A 56 2.70 5.51 3.70
N ILE A 57 2.04 5.13 2.61
CA ILE A 57 0.76 5.71 2.18
C ILE A 57 -0.30 5.53 3.29
N ASN A 58 -0.43 4.31 3.80
CA ASN A 58 -1.40 4.00 4.87
C ASN A 58 -1.12 4.83 6.14
N ARG A 59 0.15 5.04 6.51
CA ARG A 59 0.51 5.91 7.64
C ARG A 59 0.18 7.38 7.39
N GLN A 60 0.38 7.87 6.16
CA GLN A 60 0.03 9.24 5.82
C GLN A 60 -1.48 9.47 5.85
N GLN A 61 -2.27 8.54 5.29
CA GLN A 61 -3.73 8.59 5.34
C GLN A 61 -4.25 8.57 6.79
N ALA A 62 -3.75 7.65 7.62
CA ALA A 62 -4.14 7.59 9.04
C ALA A 62 -3.80 8.89 9.80
N LYS A 63 -2.64 9.51 9.50
CA LYS A 63 -2.29 10.82 10.08
C LYS A 63 -3.28 11.91 9.66
N GLN A 64 -3.70 11.93 8.39
CA GLN A 64 -4.68 12.92 7.92
C GLN A 64 -6.06 12.72 8.56
N GLU A 65 -6.48 11.48 8.77
CA GLU A 65 -7.73 11.16 9.47
C GLU A 65 -7.70 11.64 10.92
N ILE A 66 -6.59 11.39 11.64
CA ILE A 66 -6.42 11.87 13.03
C ILE A 66 -6.50 13.39 13.09
N LEU A 67 -5.77 14.10 12.21
CA LEU A 67 -5.78 15.57 12.19
C LEU A 67 -7.20 16.12 11.98
N ARG A 68 -7.96 15.55 11.03
CA ARG A 68 -9.36 15.95 10.80
C ARG A 68 -10.25 15.72 12.02
N HIS A 69 -10.05 14.62 12.73
CA HIS A 69 -10.80 14.34 13.95
C HIS A 69 -10.46 15.32 15.07
N ASP A 70 -9.19 15.66 15.24
CA ASP A 70 -8.76 16.63 16.24
C ASP A 70 -9.30 18.03 15.93
N ASP A 71 -9.32 18.43 14.65
CA ASP A 71 -9.92 19.68 14.21
C ASP A 71 -11.43 19.72 14.53
N LEU A 72 -12.18 18.68 14.17
CA LEU A 72 -13.61 18.57 14.47
C LEU A 72 -13.88 18.57 15.98
N ARG A 73 -13.07 17.84 16.77
CA ARG A 73 -13.16 17.86 18.24
C ARG A 73 -12.92 19.25 18.79
N SER A 74 -11.96 20.00 18.25
CA SER A 74 -11.68 21.36 18.71
C SER A 74 -12.88 22.29 18.51
N ILE A 75 -13.65 22.09 17.43
CA ILE A 75 -14.88 22.84 17.17
C ILE A 75 -15.96 22.46 18.19
N GLU A 76 -16.17 21.16 18.40
CA GLU A 76 -17.18 20.66 19.34
C GLU A 76 -16.89 21.06 20.78
N VAL A 77 -15.62 21.04 21.20
CA VAL A 77 -15.21 21.52 22.53
C VAL A 77 -15.58 22.99 22.71
N LYS A 78 -15.28 23.86 21.73
CA LYS A 78 -15.66 25.28 21.78
C LYS A 78 -17.18 25.48 21.81
N CYS A 79 -17.94 24.63 21.10
CA CYS A 79 -19.40 24.66 21.12
C CYS A 79 -19.95 24.26 22.49
N SER A 80 -19.38 23.21 23.11
CA SER A 80 -19.73 22.78 24.47
C SER A 80 -19.41 23.87 25.50
N GLU A 81 -18.22 24.49 25.43
CA GLU A 81 -17.84 25.58 26.32
C GLU A 81 -18.77 26.79 26.21
N LEU A 82 -19.28 27.10 25.01
CA LEU A 82 -20.25 28.18 24.82
C LEU A 82 -21.60 27.80 25.43
N ARG A 83 -22.04 26.55 25.22
CA ARG A 83 -23.30 26.05 25.77
C ARG A 83 -23.28 26.14 27.30
N ASP A 84 -22.24 25.62 27.94
CA ASP A 84 -22.08 25.64 29.40
C ASP A 84 -22.16 27.08 29.94
N LYS A 85 -21.52 28.05 29.27
CA LYS A 85 -21.57 29.47 29.66
C LYS A 85 -22.95 30.09 29.56
N LEU A 86 -23.71 29.75 28.51
CA LEU A 86 -25.05 30.30 28.31
C LEU A 86 -26.07 29.63 29.25
N GLU A 87 -25.88 28.35 29.57
CA GLU A 87 -26.65 27.65 30.60
C GLU A 87 -26.39 28.26 32.00
N ASP A 88 -25.14 28.59 32.33
CA ASP A 88 -24.78 29.31 33.57
C ASP A 88 -25.38 30.73 33.65
N GLU A 89 -25.73 31.33 32.50
CA GLU A 89 -26.38 32.65 32.40
C GLU A 89 -27.93 32.56 32.44
N ASP A 90 -28.50 31.38 32.72
CA ASP A 90 -29.95 31.09 32.77
C ASP A 90 -30.69 31.50 31.47
N MET A 91 -30.05 31.31 30.32
CA MET A 91 -30.63 31.62 29.02
C MET A 91 -31.65 30.57 28.55
N ASP A 92 -32.60 30.99 27.70
CA ASP A 92 -33.58 30.09 27.08
C ASP A 92 -32.87 29.07 26.16
N GLU A 93 -33.25 27.78 26.26
CA GLU A 93 -32.68 26.68 25.47
C GLU A 93 -32.71 26.96 23.95
N ASP A 94 -33.82 27.53 23.46
CA ASP A 94 -33.97 27.90 22.03
C ASP A 94 -32.97 28.97 21.57
N GLU A 95 -32.54 29.86 22.47
CA GLU A 95 -31.51 30.87 22.16
C GLU A 95 -30.10 30.29 22.25
N ILE A 96 -29.87 29.38 23.20
CA ILE A 96 -28.61 28.66 23.36
C ILE A 96 -28.30 27.88 22.09
N ASP A 97 -29.25 27.07 21.61
CA ASP A 97 -29.06 26.24 20.42
C ASP A 97 -28.74 27.08 19.17
N LYS A 98 -29.45 28.21 18.97
CA LYS A 98 -29.18 29.13 17.85
C LYS A 98 -27.77 29.71 17.90
N ARG A 99 -27.29 30.10 19.09
CA ARG A 99 -25.96 30.69 19.26
C ARG A 99 -24.85 29.66 19.09
N VAL A 100 -25.06 28.44 19.59
CA VAL A 100 -24.15 27.31 19.42
C VAL A 100 -24.09 26.87 17.96
N GLU A 101 -25.22 26.77 17.27
CA GLU A 101 -25.28 26.43 15.84
C GLU A 101 -24.56 27.48 14.99
N ALA A 102 -24.81 28.78 15.25
CA ALA A 102 -24.10 29.86 14.59
C ALA A 102 -22.58 29.83 14.84
N LEU A 103 -22.14 29.42 16.03
CA LEU A 103 -20.71 29.24 16.33
C LEU A 103 -20.14 28.04 15.56
N ARG A 104 -20.86 26.92 15.50
CA ARG A 104 -20.46 25.70 14.78
C ARG A 104 -20.29 25.98 13.29
N GLU A 105 -21.22 26.70 12.68
CA GLU A 105 -21.13 27.11 11.26
C GLU A 105 -19.93 28.03 11.00
N LYS A 106 -19.66 28.99 11.88
CA LYS A 106 -18.50 29.88 11.73
C LYS A 106 -17.18 29.12 11.78
N LEU A 107 -17.01 28.27 12.79
CA LEU A 107 -15.76 27.53 13.00
C LEU A 107 -15.53 26.46 11.92
N THR A 108 -16.59 25.80 11.45
CA THR A 108 -16.49 24.85 10.32
C THR A 108 -16.13 25.56 9.01
N ASN A 109 -16.68 26.75 8.75
CA ASN A 109 -16.31 27.55 7.58
C ASN A 109 -14.87 28.07 7.65
N ASP A 110 -14.40 28.51 8.81
CA ASP A 110 -13.04 29.03 8.95
C ASP A 110 -11.97 27.92 8.85
N SER A 111 -12.22 26.76 9.47
CA SER A 111 -11.36 25.57 9.28
C SER A 111 -11.33 25.10 7.82
N ALA A 112 -12.46 25.17 7.10
CA ALA A 112 -12.50 24.87 5.67
C ALA A 112 -11.63 25.84 4.86
N LYS A 113 -11.68 27.14 5.15
CA LYS A 113 -10.83 28.16 4.48
C LYS A 113 -9.34 27.93 4.75
N GLU A 114 -8.96 27.65 6.00
CA GLU A 114 -7.58 27.33 6.35
C GLU A 114 -7.06 26.11 5.58
N SER A 115 -7.90 25.09 5.41
CA SER A 115 -7.56 23.89 4.62
C SER A 115 -7.37 24.18 3.13
N GLU A 116 -8.02 25.20 2.57
CA GLU A 116 -7.86 25.60 1.16
C GLU A 116 -6.58 26.43 0.93
N ILE A 117 -6.19 27.27 1.91
CA ILE A 117 -4.96 28.06 1.84
C ILE A 117 -3.72 27.16 1.85
N GLY A 118 -3.71 26.12 2.70
CA GLY A 118 -2.61 25.14 2.74
C GLY A 118 -2.43 24.32 1.45
N LYS A 119 -3.49 24.10 0.66
CA LYS A 119 -3.42 23.36 -0.61
C LYS A 119 -2.79 24.16 -1.75
N PHE A 120 -2.66 25.48 -1.62
CA PHE A 120 -2.05 26.33 -2.63
C PHE A 120 -0.52 26.22 -2.63
N GLU A 121 0.10 26.08 -1.46
CA GLU A 121 1.56 26.04 -1.30
C GLU A 121 2.20 24.71 -1.72
N ASP A 122 1.49 23.59 -1.55
CA ASP A 122 1.97 22.23 -1.86
C ASP A 122 1.97 21.87 -3.36
N LYS A 123 1.49 22.75 -4.25
CA LYS A 123 1.40 22.47 -5.71
C LYS A 123 2.76 22.50 -6.44
N SER A 124 3.85 22.89 -5.77
CA SER A 124 5.19 22.98 -6.37
C SER A 124 5.96 21.63 -6.45
N ILE A 125 5.39 20.52 -5.92
CA ILE A 125 6.06 19.21 -5.90
C ILE A 125 5.43 18.25 -6.93
N ASN A 126 6.26 17.92 -7.92
CA ASN A 126 6.13 17.03 -9.08
C ASN A 126 4.94 16.05 -9.14
N LYS A 127 4.17 16.11 -10.24
CA LYS A 127 2.82 15.53 -10.43
C LYS A 127 2.80 14.05 -10.83
N ASP A 128 3.95 13.43 -11.09
CA ASP A 128 4.05 12.14 -11.81
C ASP A 128 3.81 10.87 -10.97
N LYS A 129 3.26 10.95 -9.74
CA LYS A 129 3.08 9.77 -8.87
C LYS A 129 1.72 9.63 -8.18
N ARG A 130 0.67 10.28 -8.69
CA ARG A 130 -0.67 10.29 -8.06
C ARG A 130 -1.65 9.28 -8.66
N GLU A 131 -1.17 8.08 -9.01
CA GLU A 131 -2.06 6.98 -9.38
C GLU A 131 -2.27 6.08 -8.16
N SER A 132 -3.53 5.91 -7.75
CA SER A 132 -4.03 5.16 -6.59
C SER A 132 -4.01 5.87 -5.23
N THR A 133 -4.99 6.75 -5.01
CA THR A 133 -5.48 7.16 -3.68
C THR A 133 -6.44 6.12 -3.06
N GLU A 134 -6.51 4.90 -3.60
CA GLU A 134 -7.35 3.85 -3.05
C GLU A 134 -6.69 3.27 -1.79
N TYR A 135 -7.49 3.05 -0.74
CA TYR A 135 -7.07 2.34 0.47
C TYR A 135 -6.52 0.96 0.07
N ILE A 136 -5.22 0.74 0.29
CA ILE A 136 -4.57 -0.55 -0.01
C ILE A 136 -4.62 -1.39 1.26
N PRO A 137 -5.44 -2.46 1.31
CA PRO A 137 -5.61 -3.27 2.50
C PRO A 137 -4.27 -3.89 2.93
N ARG A 138 -3.97 -3.85 4.23
CA ARG A 138 -2.74 -4.45 4.80
C ARG A 138 -2.65 -5.97 4.58
N TYR A 139 -3.78 -6.62 4.26
CA TYR A 139 -3.85 -8.05 3.98
C TYR A 139 -4.42 -8.28 2.57
N PRO A 140 -3.82 -9.19 1.77
CA PRO A 140 -4.42 -9.65 0.52
C PRO A 140 -5.83 -10.19 0.79
N LYS A 141 -6.81 -9.83 -0.05
CA LYS A 141 -8.21 -10.30 0.07
C LYS A 141 -8.29 -11.84 -0.01
N ASP A 142 -7.39 -12.45 -0.78
CA ASP A 142 -7.35 -13.90 -0.97
C ASP A 142 -6.17 -14.50 -0.18
N ARG A 143 -6.39 -14.76 1.11
CA ARG A 143 -5.50 -15.65 1.86
C ARG A 143 -5.89 -17.09 1.47
N PRO A 144 -4.98 -17.91 0.91
CA PRO A 144 -5.32 -19.30 0.62
C PRO A 144 -5.73 -19.96 1.93
N ARG A 145 -6.92 -20.60 1.94
CA ARG A 145 -7.36 -21.42 3.08
C ARG A 145 -6.25 -22.43 3.33
N VAL A 146 -5.66 -22.39 4.52
CA VAL A 146 -4.75 -23.43 4.99
C VAL A 146 -5.54 -24.73 4.82
N ARG A 147 -5.08 -25.63 3.95
CA ARG A 147 -5.69 -26.95 3.85
C ARG A 147 -5.48 -27.58 5.22
N ASP A 148 -6.57 -27.85 5.92
CA ASP A 148 -6.53 -28.68 7.11
C ASP A 148 -6.02 -30.05 6.66
N GLU A 149 -4.74 -30.31 6.93
CA GLU A 149 -4.15 -31.64 6.79
C GLU A 149 -4.71 -32.49 7.94
N THR A 150 -5.88 -33.07 7.73
CA THR A 150 -6.35 -34.17 8.58
C THR A 150 -5.70 -35.47 8.10
N LYS A 151 -5.08 -36.15 9.07
CA LYS A 151 -4.41 -37.45 9.01
C LYS A 151 -5.21 -38.55 8.31
#